data_AF-A0A3N5Y3D5-F1
#
_entry.id   AF-A0A3N5Y3D5-F1
#
_cell.length_a   1.000
_cell.length_b   1.000
_cell.length_c   1.000
_cell.angle_alpha   90.00
_cell.angle_beta   90.00
_cell.angle_gamma   90.00
#
_symmetry.space_group_name_H-M   'P 1'
#
loop_
_entity.id
_entity.type
_entity.pdbx_description
1 polymer ?
#
loop_
_entity_poly.entity_id
_entity_poly.type
_entity_poly.pdbx_seq_one_letter_code
_entity_poly.pdbx_strand_id
1 'polypeptide(L)'
;MATQTLDQPKTPRGLSRFLPILAWLPTYDRAWLVTDILAGLTLWGLLMPEGMAYAGIAGLPAEAGLYTLVASLLVYALFGSSRHLSVGPTSATAALIASTVITLGVSPDDMGTYQAHAIALVLVIAVIFLAAGLAKLGWVTQFLSKPVMDGFVMGLAIFVAVGQLNKLFGVEKGNGNVFEKFFTVIRQLPEANWAAFAIGALSLALLFLLPRWNKKIPAGLVVLFGSIAISTVFNLNAAHGVEVAGVLPQGLPALSLPQVSWGAVAAMVGP
;
A
#
# COMPACT_ATOMS: atom_id res chain seq x y z
N MET A 1 -17.72 -45.59 -9.76
CA MET A 1 -18.63 -44.91 -8.82
C MET A 1 -17.91 -44.86 -7.48
N ALA A 2 -17.17 -43.79 -7.20
CA ALA A 2 -16.48 -43.59 -5.93
C ALA A 2 -16.85 -42.18 -5.45
N THR A 3 -17.84 -42.13 -4.58
CA THR A 3 -18.31 -40.94 -3.88
C THR A 3 -17.18 -40.45 -2.99
N GLN A 4 -16.42 -39.45 -3.44
CA GLN A 4 -15.64 -38.63 -2.52
C GLN A 4 -16.64 -37.96 -1.59
N THR A 5 -16.71 -38.46 -0.36
CA THR A 5 -17.35 -37.76 0.74
C THR A 5 -16.60 -36.44 0.92
N LEU A 6 -17.18 -35.36 0.39
CA LEU A 6 -16.74 -34.01 0.71
C LEU A 6 -16.87 -33.86 2.22
N ASP A 7 -15.73 -33.90 2.91
CA ASP A 7 -15.64 -33.72 4.34
C ASP A 7 -16.27 -32.36 4.66
N GLN A 8 -17.43 -32.38 5.29
CA GLN A 8 -18.21 -31.18 5.60
C GLN A 8 -17.33 -30.30 6.50
N PRO A 9 -17.01 -29.05 6.11
CA PRO A 9 -16.15 -28.21 6.92
C PRO A 9 -16.78 -28.03 8.30
N LYS A 10 -16.11 -28.57 9.32
CA LYS A 10 -16.56 -28.49 10.72
C LYS A 10 -16.79 -27.02 11.05
N THR A 11 -18.02 -26.67 11.41
CA THR A 11 -18.37 -25.31 11.82
C THR A 11 -17.51 -24.93 13.04
N PRO A 12 -16.75 -23.81 12.98
CA PRO A 12 -15.86 -23.43 14.07
C PRO A 12 -16.67 -23.17 15.36
N ARG A 13 -16.31 -23.85 16.45
CA ARG A 13 -16.96 -23.74 17.77
C ARG A 13 -16.08 -22.91 18.72
N GLY A 14 -16.70 -22.05 19.52
CA GLY A 14 -16.04 -21.29 20.58
C GLY A 14 -15.06 -20.21 20.08
N LEU A 15 -13.90 -20.11 20.72
CA LEU A 15 -12.88 -19.07 20.46
C LEU A 15 -12.33 -19.10 19.02
N SER A 16 -12.43 -20.24 18.34
CA SER A 16 -12.02 -20.42 16.92
C SER A 16 -12.83 -19.58 15.93
N ARG A 17 -14.00 -19.06 16.34
CA ARG A 17 -14.79 -18.11 15.53
C ARG A 17 -14.18 -16.71 15.51
N PHE A 18 -13.48 -16.32 16.57
CA PHE A 18 -12.84 -15.01 16.71
C PHE A 18 -11.33 -15.06 16.41
N LEU A 19 -10.69 -16.21 16.64
CA LEU A 19 -9.29 -16.48 16.33
C LEU A 19 -9.18 -17.69 15.41
N PRO A 20 -9.36 -17.51 14.08
CA PRO A 20 -9.28 -18.59 13.10
C PRO A 20 -7.93 -19.34 13.11
N ILE A 21 -6.86 -18.72 13.61
CA ILE A 21 -5.56 -19.38 13.79
C ILE A 21 -5.63 -20.68 14.59
N LEU A 22 -6.52 -20.75 15.59
CA LEU A 22 -6.71 -21.95 16.39
C LEU A 22 -7.34 -23.11 15.61
N ALA A 23 -7.97 -22.83 14.47
CA ALA A 23 -8.57 -23.85 13.61
C ALA A 23 -7.61 -24.30 12.50
N TRP A 24 -6.90 -23.36 11.85
CA TRP A 24 -6.04 -23.70 10.70
C TRP A 24 -4.66 -24.19 11.09
N LEU A 25 -4.07 -23.68 12.18
CA LEU A 25 -2.70 -24.04 12.59
C LEU A 25 -2.56 -25.51 12.98
N PRO A 26 -3.49 -26.13 13.73
CA PRO A 26 -3.41 -27.57 14.06
C PRO A 26 -3.63 -28.49 12.86
N THR A 27 -4.28 -28.00 11.81
CA THR A 27 -4.58 -28.76 10.58
C THR A 27 -3.58 -28.46 9.46
N TYR A 28 -2.48 -27.76 9.76
CA TYR A 28 -1.47 -27.38 8.79
C TYR A 28 -0.59 -28.57 8.41
N ASP A 29 -0.58 -28.92 7.12
CA ASP A 29 0.31 -29.95 6.59
C ASP A 29 1.73 -29.42 6.44
N ARG A 30 2.69 -30.09 7.06
CA ARG A 30 4.12 -29.73 6.99
C ARG A 30 4.68 -29.83 5.57
N ALA A 31 4.07 -30.63 4.69
CA ALA A 31 4.45 -30.69 3.29
C ALA A 31 4.27 -29.34 2.56
N TRP A 32 3.36 -28.48 3.03
CA TRP A 32 3.14 -27.15 2.46
C TRP A 32 4.17 -26.11 2.89
N LEU A 33 4.97 -26.39 3.92
CA LEU A 33 5.90 -25.41 4.48
C LEU A 33 6.88 -24.87 3.43
N VAL A 34 7.44 -25.76 2.61
CA VAL A 34 8.41 -25.36 1.57
C VAL A 34 7.74 -24.50 0.50
N THR A 35 6.56 -24.90 0.04
CA THR A 35 5.81 -24.14 -0.98
C THR A 35 5.33 -22.80 -0.44
N ASP A 36 4.91 -22.74 0.82
CA ASP A 36 4.44 -21.52 1.47
C ASP A 36 5.60 -20.55 1.76
N ILE A 37 6.78 -21.05 2.13
CA ILE A 37 7.98 -20.21 2.26
C ILE A 37 8.37 -19.62 0.91
N LEU A 38 8.40 -20.43 -0.16
CA LEU A 38 8.72 -19.93 -1.50
C LEU A 38 7.69 -18.90 -1.98
N ALA A 39 6.40 -19.17 -1.80
CA ALA A 39 5.33 -18.23 -2.09
C ALA A 39 5.48 -16.93 -1.26
N GLY A 40 5.74 -17.05 0.04
CA GLY A 40 5.95 -15.94 0.94
C GLY A 40 7.15 -15.06 0.54
N LEU A 41 8.28 -15.68 0.16
CA LEU A 41 9.46 -14.95 -0.35
C LEU A 41 9.16 -14.22 -1.66
N THR A 42 8.42 -14.86 -2.58
CA THR A 42 8.03 -14.22 -3.84
C THR A 42 7.09 -13.03 -3.61
N LEU A 43 6.14 -13.18 -2.68
CA LEU A 43 5.20 -12.14 -2.31
C LEU A 43 5.89 -11.00 -1.56
N TRP A 44 6.80 -11.31 -0.64
CA TRP A 44 7.57 -10.34 0.12
C TRP A 44 8.35 -9.39 -0.80
N GLY A 45 9.05 -9.93 -1.80
CA GLY A 45 9.79 -9.10 -2.74
C GLY A 45 8.89 -8.17 -3.57
N LEU A 46 7.62 -8.52 -3.80
CA LEU A 46 6.64 -7.67 -4.48
C LEU A 46 6.03 -6.64 -3.53
N LEU A 47 5.68 -7.06 -2.31
CA LEU A 47 5.01 -6.20 -1.34
C LEU A 47 5.93 -5.11 -0.81
N MET A 48 7.23 -5.36 -0.62
CA MET A 48 8.16 -4.33 -0.12
C MET A 48 8.17 -3.04 -0.95
N PRO A 49 8.49 -3.06 -2.27
CA PRO A 49 8.48 -1.84 -3.07
C PRO A 49 7.09 -1.24 -3.20
N GLU A 50 6.05 -2.08 -3.22
CA GLU A 50 4.65 -1.63 -3.27
C GLU A 50 4.26 -0.83 -2.02
N GLY A 51 4.58 -1.33 -0.83
CA GLY A 51 4.33 -0.62 0.43
C GLY A 51 5.07 0.71 0.51
N MET A 52 6.33 0.76 0.08
CA MET A 52 7.11 2.00 0.02
C MET A 52 6.49 3.02 -0.95
N ALA A 53 6.03 2.56 -2.12
CA ALA A 53 5.34 3.41 -3.08
C ALA A 53 4.04 3.97 -2.50
N TYR A 54 3.25 3.13 -1.82
CA TYR A 54 1.99 3.55 -1.19
C TYR A 54 2.19 4.51 -0.02
N ALA A 55 3.23 4.35 0.79
CA ALA A 55 3.59 5.36 1.77
C ALA A 55 3.88 6.71 1.11
N GLY A 56 4.61 6.71 -0.02
CA GLY A 56 4.86 7.91 -0.80
C GLY A 56 3.60 8.54 -1.40
N ILE A 57 2.58 7.74 -1.79
CA ILE A 57 1.26 8.25 -2.18
C ILE A 57 0.56 8.91 -0.98
N ALA A 58 0.64 8.28 0.18
CA ALA A 58 0.10 8.80 1.44
C ALA A 58 0.81 10.05 1.96
N GLY A 59 1.92 10.48 1.32
CA GLY A 59 2.73 11.60 1.78
C GLY A 59 3.58 11.28 3.00
N LEU A 60 3.78 10.01 3.31
CA LEU A 60 4.56 9.52 4.45
C LEU A 60 5.93 8.97 4.00
N PRO A 61 6.91 8.89 4.90
CA PRO A 61 8.17 8.24 4.62
C PRO A 61 8.00 6.76 4.25
N ALA A 62 8.91 6.24 3.44
CA ALA A 62 8.79 4.91 2.85
C ALA A 62 8.71 3.77 3.90
N GLU A 63 9.36 3.94 5.05
CA GLU A 63 9.33 2.99 6.15
C GLU A 63 7.93 2.78 6.74
N ALA A 64 7.04 3.78 6.68
CA ALA A 64 5.66 3.64 7.16
C ALA A 64 4.91 2.54 6.39
N GLY A 65 5.20 2.39 5.10
CA GLY A 65 4.65 1.33 4.25
C GLY A 65 5.14 -0.06 4.66
N LEU A 66 6.43 -0.17 5.00
CA LEU A 66 7.03 -1.42 5.45
C LEU A 66 6.47 -1.86 6.80
N TYR A 67 6.33 -0.94 7.76
CA TYR A 67 5.71 -1.24 9.04
C TYR A 67 4.24 -1.66 8.90
N THR A 68 3.50 -1.00 8.01
CA THR A 68 2.10 -1.34 7.72
C THR A 68 1.98 -2.76 7.16
N LEU A 69 2.88 -3.18 6.26
CA LEU A 69 2.90 -4.54 5.71
C LEU A 69 3.12 -5.59 6.79
N VAL A 70 4.13 -5.42 7.64
CA VAL A 70 4.43 -6.37 8.72
C VAL A 70 3.24 -6.47 9.68
N ALA A 71 2.70 -5.32 10.12
CA ALA A 71 1.58 -5.29 11.05
C ALA A 71 0.31 -5.93 10.46
N SER A 72 -0.06 -5.58 9.23
CA SER A 72 -1.28 -6.09 8.57
C SER A 72 -1.20 -7.59 8.31
N LEU A 73 -0.06 -8.12 7.87
CA LEU A 73 0.13 -9.55 7.66
C LEU A 73 0.07 -10.35 8.96
N LEU A 74 0.69 -9.86 10.04
CA LEU A 74 0.64 -10.51 11.35
C LEU A 74 -0.79 -10.52 11.92
N VAL A 75 -1.48 -9.38 11.86
CA VAL A 75 -2.88 -9.29 12.30
C VAL A 75 -3.77 -10.20 11.46
N TYR A 76 -3.59 -10.22 10.14
CA TYR A 76 -4.39 -11.09 9.26
C TYR A 76 -4.09 -12.57 9.48
N ALA A 77 -2.86 -12.97 9.78
CA ALA A 77 -2.54 -14.37 10.09
C ALA A 77 -3.29 -14.88 11.34
N LEU A 78 -3.55 -13.99 12.32
CA LEU A 78 -4.26 -14.31 13.56
C LEU A 78 -5.78 -14.33 13.40
N PHE A 79 -6.32 -13.31 12.72
CA PHE A 79 -7.77 -13.03 12.65
C PHE A 79 -8.41 -13.38 11.30
N GLY A 80 -7.61 -13.64 10.27
CA GLY A 80 -8.07 -13.90 8.91
C GLY A 80 -8.69 -15.28 8.74
N SER A 81 -9.78 -15.35 7.98
CA SER A 81 -10.49 -16.60 7.70
C SER A 81 -10.07 -17.28 6.39
N SER A 82 -9.41 -16.56 5.48
CA SER A 82 -8.96 -17.07 4.18
C SER A 82 -7.47 -17.36 4.20
N ARG A 83 -7.08 -18.55 3.72
CA ARG A 83 -5.68 -19.00 3.65
C ARG A 83 -4.91 -18.40 2.48
N HIS A 84 -5.59 -17.85 1.49
CA HIS A 84 -4.98 -17.33 0.25
C HIS A 84 -5.04 -15.81 0.13
N LEU A 85 -5.76 -15.13 1.03
CA LEU A 85 -5.87 -13.68 0.98
C LEU A 85 -4.65 -13.06 1.65
N SER A 86 -3.95 -12.19 0.93
CA SER A 86 -2.95 -11.29 1.50
C SER A 86 -3.59 -9.94 1.74
N VAL A 87 -3.39 -9.38 2.94
CA VAL A 87 -3.85 -8.05 3.32
C VAL A 87 -2.65 -7.14 3.46
N GLY A 88 -2.76 -5.92 2.95
CA GLY A 88 -1.71 -4.92 2.97
C GLY A 88 -2.26 -3.54 2.66
N PRO A 89 -1.38 -2.52 2.64
CA PRO A 89 -1.75 -1.19 2.18
C PRO A 89 -2.18 -1.25 0.71
N THR A 90 -3.09 -0.36 0.33
CA THR A 90 -3.52 -0.19 -1.06
C THR A 90 -3.31 1.25 -1.52
N SER A 91 -3.20 1.46 -2.83
CA SER A 91 -3.16 2.80 -3.42
C SER A 91 -4.40 3.63 -3.05
N ALA A 92 -5.57 2.99 -2.93
CA ALA A 92 -6.81 3.61 -2.51
C ALA A 92 -6.72 4.17 -1.08
N THR A 93 -6.33 3.34 -0.12
CA THR A 93 -6.19 3.75 1.28
C THR A 93 -5.12 4.82 1.45
N ALA A 94 -4.01 4.71 0.71
CA ALA A 94 -2.94 5.71 0.73
C ALA A 94 -3.41 7.07 0.20
N ALA A 95 -4.11 7.10 -0.94
CA ALA A 95 -4.66 8.31 -1.51
C ALA A 95 -5.69 8.98 -0.58
N LEU A 96 -6.54 8.18 0.07
CA LEU A 96 -7.53 8.67 1.03
C LEU A 96 -6.85 9.33 2.22
N ILE A 97 -5.88 8.66 2.85
CA ILE A 97 -5.10 9.23 3.97
C ILE A 97 -4.49 10.57 3.55
N ALA A 98 -3.83 10.63 2.39
CA ALA A 98 -3.24 11.87 1.88
C ALA A 98 -4.28 12.98 1.72
N SER A 99 -5.40 12.69 1.04
CA SER A 99 -6.44 13.68 0.78
C SER A 99 -7.12 14.18 2.05
N THR A 100 -7.37 13.30 3.02
CA THR A 100 -8.04 13.65 4.28
C THR A 100 -7.13 14.54 5.12
N VAL A 101 -5.85 14.17 5.30
CA VAL A 101 -4.91 14.97 6.09
C VAL A 101 -4.66 16.34 5.45
N ILE A 102 -4.57 16.41 4.12
CA ILE A 102 -4.44 17.69 3.40
C ILE A 102 -5.70 18.56 3.58
N THR A 103 -6.90 17.96 3.54
CA THR A 103 -8.17 18.67 3.73
C THR A 103 -8.31 19.26 5.13
N LEU A 104 -7.68 18.64 6.13
CA LEU A 104 -7.59 19.17 7.50
C LEU A 104 -6.60 20.36 7.63
N GLY A 105 -5.99 20.80 6.54
CA GLY A 105 -5.07 21.94 6.52
C GLY A 105 -3.65 21.61 6.96
N VAL A 106 -3.28 20.32 7.02
CA VAL A 106 -1.95 19.87 7.42
C VAL A 106 -1.09 19.61 6.19
N SER A 107 -0.01 20.38 6.03
CA SER A 107 0.93 20.21 4.93
C SER A 107 1.93 19.07 5.22
N PRO A 108 2.35 18.28 4.21
CA PRO A 108 3.47 17.36 4.32
C PRO A 108 4.82 18.02 4.65
N ASP A 109 4.93 19.34 4.51
CA ASP A 109 6.16 20.09 4.82
C ASP A 109 6.54 20.00 6.30
N ASP A 110 5.54 19.93 7.19
CA ASP A 110 5.72 19.60 8.60
C ASP A 110 5.45 18.11 8.82
N MET A 111 6.46 17.29 8.52
CA MET A 111 6.37 15.83 8.56
C MET A 111 5.96 15.30 9.94
N GLY A 112 6.38 15.96 11.02
CA GLY A 112 6.03 15.53 12.38
C GLY A 112 4.52 15.66 12.64
N THR A 113 3.96 16.83 12.31
CA THR A 113 2.51 17.07 12.44
C THR A 113 1.71 16.22 11.45
N TYR A 114 2.19 16.08 10.21
CA TYR A 114 1.53 15.27 9.18
C TYR A 114 1.42 13.80 9.59
N GLN A 115 2.51 13.21 10.08
CA GLN A 115 2.52 11.84 10.60
C GLN A 115 1.57 11.66 11.77
N ALA A 116 1.56 12.59 12.73
CA ALA A 116 0.65 12.53 13.88
C ALA A 116 -0.82 12.50 13.46
N HIS A 117 -1.20 13.31 12.47
CA HIS A 117 -2.57 13.32 11.93
C HIS A 117 -2.91 12.05 11.16
N ALA A 118 -1.96 11.52 10.36
CA ALA A 118 -2.14 10.25 9.66
C ALA A 118 -2.34 9.07 10.65
N ILE A 119 -1.55 9.02 11.72
CA ILE A 119 -1.68 8.00 12.78
C ILE A 119 -3.03 8.15 13.49
N ALA A 120 -3.41 9.36 13.87
CA ALA A 120 -4.70 9.64 14.51
C ALA A 120 -5.88 9.19 13.62
N LEU A 121 -5.82 9.52 12.31
CA LEU A 121 -6.84 9.12 11.35
C LEU A 121 -6.97 7.60 11.24
N VAL A 122 -5.84 6.87 11.15
CA VAL A 122 -5.84 5.40 11.10
C VAL A 122 -6.42 4.81 12.38
N LEU A 123 -6.11 5.38 13.56
CA LEU A 123 -6.68 4.93 14.83
C LEU A 123 -8.19 5.16 14.91
N VAL A 124 -8.68 6.33 14.47
CA VAL A 124 -10.10 6.63 14.39
C VAL A 124 -10.82 5.62 13.47
N ILE A 125 -10.26 5.38 12.29
CA ILE A 125 -10.79 4.39 11.33
C ILE A 125 -10.79 2.99 11.94
N ALA A 126 -9.75 2.60 12.67
CA ALA A 126 -9.67 1.30 13.34
C ALA A 126 -10.79 1.13 14.40
N VAL A 127 -11.06 2.17 15.19
CA VAL A 127 -12.16 2.16 16.17
C VAL A 127 -13.52 2.07 15.47
N ILE A 128 -13.73 2.84 14.39
CA ILE A 128 -14.96 2.78 13.60
C ILE A 128 -15.16 1.38 13.00
N PHE A 129 -14.12 0.77 12.43
CA PHE A 129 -14.22 -0.58 11.87
C PHE A 129 -14.42 -1.65 12.93
N LEU A 130 -13.81 -1.50 14.11
CA LEU A 130 -14.07 -2.39 15.25
C LEU A 130 -15.54 -2.32 15.68
N ALA A 131 -16.08 -1.10 15.82
CA ALA A 131 -17.48 -0.87 16.18
C ALA A 131 -18.43 -1.42 15.09
N ALA A 132 -18.14 -1.16 13.82
CA ALA A 132 -18.92 -1.69 12.69
C ALA A 132 -18.88 -3.22 12.63
N GLY A 133 -17.73 -3.83 12.92
CA GLY A 133 -17.57 -5.28 13.03
C GLY A 133 -18.40 -5.89 14.15
N LEU A 134 -18.40 -5.27 15.34
CA LEU A 134 -19.21 -5.69 16.48
C LEU A 134 -20.71 -5.59 16.20
N ALA A 135 -21.13 -4.54 15.51
CA ALA A 135 -22.51 -4.35 15.08
C ALA A 135 -22.87 -5.16 13.81
N LYS A 136 -21.93 -5.95 13.26
CA LYS A 136 -22.09 -6.81 12.09
C LYS A 136 -22.55 -6.07 10.83
N LEU A 137 -22.03 -4.85 10.61
CA LEU A 137 -22.35 -4.01 9.44
C LEU A 137 -21.70 -4.50 8.12
N GLY A 138 -21.21 -5.75 8.05
CA GLY A 138 -20.64 -6.29 6.82
C GLY A 138 -21.60 -6.29 5.63
N TRP A 139 -22.91 -6.34 5.90
CA TRP A 139 -23.96 -6.26 4.88
C TRP A 139 -23.96 -4.94 4.11
N VAL A 140 -23.48 -3.83 4.71
CA VAL A 140 -23.47 -2.49 4.07
C VAL A 140 -22.68 -2.51 2.77
N THR A 141 -21.64 -3.34 2.68
CA THR A 141 -20.84 -3.51 1.46
C THR A 141 -21.66 -4.02 0.27
N GLN A 142 -22.81 -4.67 0.51
CA GLN A 142 -23.72 -5.17 -0.53
C GLN A 142 -24.55 -4.05 -1.19
N PHE A 143 -24.60 -2.87 -0.57
CA PHE A 143 -25.33 -1.71 -1.08
C PHE A 143 -24.47 -0.82 -1.99
N LEU A 144 -23.17 -1.13 -2.13
CA LEU A 144 -22.28 -0.44 -3.06
C LEU A 144 -22.57 -0.94 -4.47
N SER A 145 -23.21 -0.07 -5.27
CA SER A 145 -23.50 -0.38 -6.66
C SER A 145 -22.20 -0.48 -7.47
N LYS A 146 -22.16 -1.43 -8.41
CA LYS A 146 -21.02 -1.61 -9.32
C LYS A 146 -20.62 -0.30 -10.04
N PRO A 147 -21.55 0.54 -10.56
CA PRO A 147 -21.18 1.81 -11.19
C PRO A 147 -20.47 2.79 -10.26
N VAL A 148 -20.84 2.84 -8.97
CA VAL A 148 -20.17 3.70 -7.99
C VAL A 148 -18.74 3.23 -7.75
N MET A 149 -18.54 1.92 -7.64
CA MET A 149 -17.21 1.33 -7.50
C MET A 149 -16.34 1.58 -8.74
N ASP A 150 -16.90 1.40 -9.94
CA ASP A 150 -16.19 1.64 -11.20
C ASP A 150 -15.77 3.12 -11.33
N GLY A 151 -16.66 4.05 -10.98
CA GLY A 151 -16.37 5.49 -10.96
C GLY A 151 -15.30 5.86 -9.93
N PHE A 152 -15.36 5.31 -8.72
CA PHE A 152 -14.35 5.50 -7.68
C PHE A 152 -12.97 4.99 -8.13
N VAL A 153 -12.90 3.78 -8.67
CA VAL A 153 -11.64 3.17 -9.13
C VAL A 153 -11.03 3.97 -10.28
N MET A 154 -11.85 4.45 -11.23
CA MET A 154 -11.37 5.29 -12.33
C MET A 154 -10.83 6.64 -11.82
N GLY A 155 -11.56 7.31 -10.93
CA GLY A 155 -11.12 8.57 -10.33
C GLY A 155 -9.81 8.41 -9.54
N LEU A 156 -9.71 7.33 -8.75
CA LEU A 156 -8.49 6.98 -8.03
C LEU A 156 -7.32 6.68 -8.97
N ALA A 157 -7.55 5.96 -10.08
CA ALA A 157 -6.51 5.67 -11.06
C ALA A 157 -5.93 6.96 -11.65
N ILE A 158 -6.77 7.93 -12.00
CA ILE A 158 -6.34 9.25 -12.48
C ILE A 158 -5.56 10.00 -11.38
N PHE A 159 -6.10 10.04 -10.15
CA PHE A 159 -5.45 10.69 -9.01
C PHE A 159 -4.04 10.14 -8.77
N VAL A 160 -3.90 8.81 -8.73
CA VAL A 160 -2.61 8.12 -8.52
C VAL A 160 -1.68 8.36 -9.71
N ALA A 161 -2.17 8.22 -10.95
CA ALA A 161 -1.36 8.41 -12.15
C ALA A 161 -0.74 9.82 -12.19
N VAL A 162 -1.57 10.86 -12.00
CA VAL A 162 -1.11 12.26 -11.94
C VAL A 162 -0.16 12.46 -10.77
N GLY A 163 -0.46 11.88 -9.61
CA GLY A 163 0.38 11.96 -8.41
C GLY A 163 1.75 11.28 -8.54
N GLN A 164 1.98 10.44 -9.56
CA GLN A 164 3.29 9.83 -9.83
C GLN A 164 4.05 10.51 -10.99
N LEU A 165 3.43 11.41 -11.76
CA LEU A 165 4.08 12.02 -12.92
C LEU A 165 5.32 12.82 -12.53
N ASN A 166 5.28 13.54 -11.40
CA ASN A 166 6.42 14.33 -10.95
C ASN A 166 7.66 13.44 -10.71
N LYS A 167 7.48 12.25 -10.10
CA LYS A 167 8.56 11.27 -9.90
C LYS A 167 9.04 10.66 -11.20
N LEU A 168 8.13 10.41 -12.15
CA LEU A 168 8.49 9.86 -13.46
C LEU A 168 9.35 10.84 -14.27
N PHE A 169 9.02 12.12 -14.25
CA PHE A 169 9.79 13.17 -14.95
C PHE A 169 10.93 13.76 -14.11
N GLY A 170 11.05 13.39 -12.84
CA GLY A 170 12.07 13.91 -11.93
C GLY A 170 11.94 15.41 -11.67
N VAL A 171 10.70 15.91 -11.56
CA VAL A 171 10.37 17.31 -11.26
C VAL A 171 9.75 17.44 -9.87
N GLU A 172 9.76 18.65 -9.34
CA GLU A 172 9.20 18.93 -8.01
C GLU A 172 7.70 18.59 -7.93
N LYS A 173 7.25 18.22 -6.73
CA LYS A 173 5.86 17.87 -6.51
C LYS A 173 5.01 19.14 -6.50
N GLY A 174 4.08 19.26 -7.45
CA GLY A 174 3.08 20.32 -7.45
C GLY A 174 2.13 20.24 -6.24
N ASN A 175 1.71 21.41 -5.76
CA ASN A 175 0.71 21.55 -4.70
C ASN A 175 -0.71 21.61 -5.28
N GLY A 176 -1.70 21.35 -4.42
CA GLY A 176 -3.11 21.52 -4.73
C GLY A 176 -3.81 20.31 -5.37
N ASN A 177 -4.84 20.57 -6.17
CA ASN A 177 -5.72 19.53 -6.72
C ASN A 177 -5.06 18.74 -7.87
N VAL A 178 -5.75 17.70 -8.37
CA VAL A 178 -5.23 16.83 -9.43
C VAL A 178 -4.90 17.61 -10.70
N PHE A 179 -5.74 18.57 -11.10
CA PHE A 179 -5.52 19.36 -12.31
C PHE A 179 -4.31 20.29 -12.14
N GLU A 180 -4.21 20.96 -10.99
CA GLU A 180 -3.07 21.83 -10.66
C GLU A 180 -1.76 21.04 -10.70
N LYS A 181 -1.71 19.86 -10.09
CA LYS A 181 -0.55 18.97 -10.15
C LYS A 181 -0.19 18.59 -11.58
N PHE A 182 -1.18 18.24 -12.40
CA PHE A 182 -0.96 17.89 -13.80
C PHE A 182 -0.38 19.05 -14.60
N PHE A 183 -0.95 20.25 -14.47
CA PHE A 183 -0.44 21.45 -15.16
C PHE A 183 0.93 21.89 -14.65
N THR A 184 1.23 21.73 -13.37
CA THR A 184 2.57 22.00 -12.82
C THR A 184 3.61 21.10 -13.46
N VAL A 185 3.35 19.80 -13.59
CA VAL A 185 4.29 18.88 -14.27
C VAL A 185 4.49 19.30 -15.73
N ILE A 186 3.44 19.65 -16.47
CA ILE A 186 3.56 20.12 -17.86
C ILE A 186 4.44 21.37 -17.95
N ARG A 187 4.27 22.32 -17.03
CA ARG A 187 5.07 23.55 -17.01
C ARG A 187 6.54 23.29 -16.67
N GLN A 188 6.82 22.28 -15.86
CA GLN A 188 8.17 21.90 -15.44
C GLN A 188 8.84 20.90 -16.38
N LEU A 189 8.18 20.43 -17.46
CA LEU A 189 8.79 19.54 -18.45
C LEU A 189 10.13 20.05 -19.03
N PRO A 190 10.36 21.35 -19.25
CA PRO A 190 11.66 21.85 -19.71
C PRO A 190 12.80 21.59 -18.70
N GLU A 191 12.48 21.46 -17.41
CA GLU A 191 13.41 21.20 -16.30
C GLU A 191 13.44 19.72 -15.92
N ALA A 192 12.75 18.86 -16.68
CA ALA A 192 12.64 17.44 -16.36
C ALA A 192 13.98 16.72 -16.44
N ASN A 193 14.15 15.76 -15.52
CA ASN A 193 15.27 14.84 -15.55
C ASN A 193 15.00 13.70 -16.54
N TRP A 194 15.54 13.84 -17.75
CA TRP A 194 15.37 12.85 -18.81
C TRP A 194 15.96 11.46 -18.47
N ALA A 195 16.96 11.39 -17.59
CA ALA A 195 17.47 10.11 -17.12
C ALA A 195 16.43 9.40 -16.22
N ALA A 196 15.80 10.14 -15.29
CA ALA A 196 14.70 9.63 -14.48
C ALA A 196 13.54 9.15 -15.36
N PHE A 197 13.17 9.94 -16.37
CA PHE A 197 12.14 9.55 -17.35
C PHE A 197 12.50 8.28 -18.11
N ALA A 198 13.73 8.16 -18.62
CA ALA A 198 14.17 6.98 -19.36
C ALA A 198 14.11 5.70 -18.49
N ILE A 199 14.56 5.79 -17.24
CA ILE A 199 14.51 4.67 -16.28
C ILE A 199 13.07 4.31 -15.95
N GLY A 200 12.23 5.30 -15.67
CA GLY A 200 10.82 5.08 -15.36
C GLY A 200 10.04 4.51 -16.55
N ALA A 201 10.26 5.02 -17.75
CA ALA A 201 9.66 4.52 -18.99
C ALA A 201 10.10 3.08 -19.28
N LEU A 202 11.40 2.76 -19.12
CA LEU A 202 11.91 1.40 -19.26
C LEU A 202 11.31 0.46 -18.20
N SER A 203 11.20 0.93 -16.96
CA SER A 203 10.57 0.19 -15.86
C SER A 203 9.11 -0.14 -16.17
N LEU A 204 8.33 0.85 -16.63
CA LEU A 204 6.95 0.65 -17.06
C LEU A 204 6.85 -0.32 -18.24
N ALA A 205 7.72 -0.18 -19.24
CA ALA A 205 7.76 -1.08 -20.39
C ALA A 205 8.02 -2.53 -19.94
N LEU A 206 8.98 -2.75 -19.04
CA LEU A 206 9.26 -4.08 -18.47
C LEU A 206 8.07 -4.61 -17.66
N LEU A 207 7.44 -3.80 -16.82
CA LEU A 207 6.25 -4.21 -16.05
C LEU A 207 5.09 -4.67 -16.96
N PHE A 208 4.89 -4.03 -18.12
CA PHE A 208 3.80 -4.38 -19.04
C PHE A 208 4.16 -5.48 -20.05
N LEU A 209 5.39 -5.53 -20.54
CA LEU A 209 5.80 -6.44 -21.61
C LEU A 209 6.30 -7.78 -21.09
N LEU A 210 7.00 -7.80 -19.95
CA LEU A 210 7.60 -9.03 -19.44
C LEU A 210 6.56 -10.09 -19.05
N PRO A 211 5.43 -9.76 -18.38
CA PRO A 211 4.38 -10.74 -18.10
C PRO A 211 3.68 -11.26 -19.36
N ARG A 212 3.67 -10.48 -20.45
CA ARG A 212 3.13 -10.92 -21.75
C ARG A 212 4.04 -11.95 -22.42
N TRP A 213 5.35 -11.83 -22.22
CA TRP A 213 6.32 -12.77 -22.78
C TRP A 213 6.46 -14.02 -21.91
N ASN A 214 6.59 -13.88 -20.60
CA ASN A 214 6.69 -15.01 -19.68
C ASN A 214 6.05 -14.71 -18.31
N LYS A 215 4.88 -15.32 -18.08
CA LYS A 215 4.10 -15.21 -16.83
C LYS A 215 4.83 -15.76 -15.60
N LYS A 216 5.88 -16.56 -15.77
CA LYS A 216 6.67 -17.10 -14.65
C LYS A 216 7.66 -16.09 -14.07
N ILE A 217 7.96 -15.02 -14.80
CA ILE A 217 8.94 -14.02 -14.37
C ILE A 217 8.19 -12.91 -13.62
N PRO A 218 8.45 -12.70 -12.33
CA PRO A 218 7.84 -11.62 -11.57
C PRO A 218 8.45 -10.28 -11.98
N ALA A 219 7.81 -9.59 -12.93
CA ALA A 219 8.31 -8.35 -13.51
C ALA A 219 8.62 -7.26 -12.49
N GLY A 220 7.83 -7.17 -11.41
CA GLY A 220 8.10 -6.26 -10.29
C GLY A 220 9.46 -6.48 -9.65
N LEU A 221 9.87 -7.74 -9.43
CA LEU A 221 11.19 -8.06 -8.86
C LEU A 221 12.31 -7.71 -9.84
N VAL A 222 12.13 -8.03 -11.12
CA VAL A 222 13.12 -7.73 -12.16
C VAL A 222 13.36 -6.24 -12.25
N VAL A 223 12.29 -5.44 -12.24
CA VAL A 223 12.37 -3.98 -12.29
C VAL A 223 13.01 -3.43 -11.02
N LEU A 224 12.64 -3.94 -9.84
CA LEU A 224 13.22 -3.50 -8.57
C LEU A 224 14.73 -3.77 -8.51
N PHE A 225 15.13 -5.04 -8.61
CA PHE A 225 16.54 -5.42 -8.49
C PHE A 225 17.39 -4.88 -9.65
N GLY A 226 16.83 -4.86 -10.87
CA GLY A 226 17.47 -4.27 -12.03
C GLY A 226 17.73 -2.76 -11.84
N SER A 227 16.73 -2.01 -11.36
CA SER A 227 16.88 -0.58 -11.09
C SER A 227 17.87 -0.29 -9.97
N ILE A 228 17.90 -1.11 -8.91
CA ILE A 228 18.90 -0.99 -7.84
C ILE A 228 20.31 -1.24 -8.40
N ALA A 229 20.50 -2.31 -9.17
CA ALA A 229 21.80 -2.63 -9.76
C ALA A 229 22.28 -1.50 -10.68
N ILE A 230 21.43 -1.01 -11.59
CA ILE A 230 21.75 0.12 -12.48
C ILE A 230 22.06 1.38 -11.65
N SER A 231 21.25 1.68 -10.63
CA SER A 231 21.47 2.84 -9.76
C SER A 231 22.81 2.81 -9.04
N THR A 232 23.21 1.64 -8.53
CA THR A 232 24.49 1.46 -7.84
C THR A 232 25.70 1.53 -8.78
N VAL A 233 25.62 0.92 -9.97
CA VAL A 233 26.73 0.88 -10.93
C VAL A 233 26.96 2.24 -11.59
N PHE A 234 25.89 2.93 -11.97
CA PHE A 234 25.97 4.23 -12.66
C PHE A 234 25.89 5.44 -11.72
N ASN A 235 25.78 5.19 -10.41
CA ASN A 235 25.63 6.20 -9.37
C ASN A 235 24.61 7.29 -9.76
N LEU A 236 23.41 6.86 -10.16
CA LEU A 236 22.43 7.70 -10.85
C LEU A 236 22.02 8.94 -10.04
N ASN A 237 22.05 8.85 -8.72
CA ASN A 237 21.78 10.00 -7.86
C ASN A 237 22.86 11.08 -8.00
N ALA A 238 24.14 10.72 -7.81
CA ALA A 238 25.24 11.68 -7.88
C ALA A 238 25.57 12.13 -9.31
N ALA A 239 25.45 11.23 -10.30
CA ALA A 239 25.84 11.50 -11.68
C ALA A 239 24.72 12.09 -12.54
N HIS A 240 23.47 11.75 -12.27
CA HIS A 240 22.33 12.09 -13.13
C HIS A 240 21.16 12.74 -12.36
N GLY A 241 21.30 13.04 -11.07
CA GLY A 241 20.27 13.72 -10.28
C GLY A 241 18.99 12.91 -10.08
N VAL A 242 19.04 11.58 -10.25
CA VAL A 242 17.85 10.73 -10.07
C VAL A 242 17.59 10.56 -8.58
N GLU A 243 16.38 10.89 -8.14
CA GLU A 243 15.97 10.73 -6.74
C GLU A 243 15.94 9.24 -6.38
N VAL A 244 16.55 8.88 -5.24
CA VAL A 244 16.59 7.51 -4.72
C VAL A 244 15.93 7.48 -3.34
N ALA A 245 15.41 6.31 -2.95
CA ALA A 245 14.71 6.12 -1.68
C ALA A 245 15.54 6.45 -0.42
N GLY A 246 16.86 6.62 -0.56
CA GLY A 246 17.75 7.01 0.52
C GLY A 246 18.00 5.90 1.54
N VAL A 247 18.48 6.29 2.72
CA VAL A 247 18.72 5.38 3.84
C VAL A 247 17.45 5.26 4.67
N LEU A 248 16.93 4.05 4.80
CA LEU A 248 15.78 3.76 5.65
C LEU A 248 16.23 3.60 7.12
N PRO A 249 15.47 4.15 8.08
CA PRO A 249 15.75 3.94 9.49
C PRO A 249 15.66 2.45 9.83
N GLN A 250 16.62 1.97 10.63
CA GLN A 250 16.67 0.59 11.07
C GLN A 250 16.03 0.45 12.46
N GLY A 251 15.26 -0.60 12.65
CA GLY A 251 14.65 -0.94 13.94
C GLY A 251 13.13 -0.91 13.93
N LEU A 252 12.54 -1.11 15.10
CA LEU A 252 11.11 -0.96 15.30
C LEU A 252 10.78 0.51 15.59
N PRO A 253 9.62 1.01 15.13
CA PRO A 253 9.20 2.37 15.44
C PRO A 253 8.94 2.49 16.94
N ALA A 254 9.28 3.64 17.52
CA ALA A 254 8.89 3.94 18.89
C ALA A 254 7.36 4.03 18.97
N LEU A 255 6.75 3.36 19.94
CA LEU A 255 5.32 3.48 20.20
C LEU A 255 5.03 4.87 20.76
N SER A 256 4.38 5.71 19.96
CA SER A 256 3.95 7.05 20.35
C SER A 256 2.46 7.21 20.09
N LEU A 257 1.76 7.88 21.01
CA LEU A 257 0.41 8.36 20.74
C LEU A 257 0.49 9.64 19.91
N PRO A 258 -0.40 9.81 18.92
CA PRO A 258 -0.41 11.02 18.11
C PRO A 258 -0.79 12.22 18.97
N GLN A 259 0.05 13.27 18.97
CA GLN A 259 -0.23 14.52 19.66
C GLN A 259 -1.12 15.39 18.78
N VAL A 260 -2.41 15.07 18.74
CA VAL A 260 -3.42 15.77 17.94
C VAL A 260 -4.52 16.30 18.86
N SER A 261 -5.01 17.51 18.61
CA SER A 261 -6.08 18.11 19.41
C SER A 261 -7.39 17.31 19.26
N TRP A 262 -8.21 17.28 20.31
CA TRP A 262 -9.53 16.64 20.25
C TRP A 262 -10.43 17.23 19.15
N GLY A 263 -10.28 18.53 18.85
CA GLY A 263 -11.00 19.17 17.74
C GLY A 263 -10.61 18.60 16.38
N ALA A 264 -9.31 18.37 16.15
CA ALA A 264 -8.83 17.76 14.91
C ALA A 264 -9.26 16.28 14.79
N VAL A 265 -9.31 15.54 15.91
CA VAL A 265 -9.85 14.17 15.94
C VAL A 265 -11.35 14.16 15.61
N ALA A 266 -12.13 15.12 16.13
CA ALA A 266 -13.56 15.23 15.83
C ALA A 266 -13.80 15.52 14.34
N ALA A 267 -13.00 16.41 13.75
CA ALA A 267 -13.05 16.75 12.32
C ALA A 267 -12.70 15.57 11.39
N MET A 268 -12.11 14.48 11.90
CA MET A 268 -11.86 13.26 11.13
C MET A 268 -13.10 12.35 11.02
N VAL A 269 -14.06 12.48 11.93
CA VAL A 269 -15.26 11.61 12.00
C VAL A 269 -16.45 12.26 11.29
N GLY A 270 -16.55 13.58 11.33
CA GLY A 270 -17.64 14.34 10.73
C GLY A 270 -17.18 15.70 10.21
N PRO A 271 -18.01 16.35 9.38
CA PRO A 271 -17.77 17.71 8.89
C PRO A 271 -17.74 18.74 10.02
#